data_AF-A0A532CW17-F1
#
_entry.id   AF-A0A532CW17-F1
#
_cell.length_a   1.000
_cell.length_b   1.000
_cell.length_c   1.000
_cell.angle_alpha   90.00
_cell.angle_beta   90.00
_cell.angle_gamma   90.00
#
_symmetry.space_group_name_H-M   'P 1'
#
loop_
_entity.id
_entity.type
_entity.pdbx_description
1 polymer ?
#
loop_
_entity_poly.entity_id
_entity_poly.type
_entity_poly.pdbx_seq_one_letter_code
_entity_poly.pdbx_strand_id
1 'polypeptide(L)'
;MPLRSALGRRDNLILILPTLDDFYGGRRCLGESFAELECLLIVATLASKVRLRLVDGQIFLPDPLMTLKPTVSVQMTVESVDTPERRPATV
;
A
#
# COMPACT_ATOMS: atom_id res chain seq x y z
N MET A 1 36.64 0.74 19.21
CA MET A 1 35.89 1.77 19.98
C MET A 1 34.56 2.02 19.26
N PRO A 2 33.43 2.09 19.97
CA PRO A 2 32.38 1.09 19.82
C PRO A 2 31.03 1.62 19.29
N LEU A 3 30.24 0.65 18.80
CA LEU A 3 28.78 0.52 18.85
C LEU A 3 28.00 1.59 19.62
N ARG A 4 27.03 2.22 18.93
CA ARG A 4 25.73 2.68 19.47
C ARG A 4 24.68 2.25 18.43
N SER A 5 23.90 1.19 18.59
CA SER A 5 22.82 0.98 19.57
C SER A 5 21.81 2.14 19.62
N ALA A 6 20.91 2.17 18.65
CA ALA A 6 19.57 2.75 18.80
C ALA A 6 18.58 1.90 18.00
N LEU A 7 18.40 0.64 18.43
CA LEU A 7 17.17 -0.08 18.22
C LEU A 7 16.07 0.72 18.94
N GLY A 8 15.23 1.41 18.18
CA GLY A 8 14.34 2.43 18.72
C GLY A 8 13.06 2.62 17.92
N ARG A 9 12.40 1.52 17.53
CA ARG A 9 10.92 1.41 17.46
C ARG A 9 10.17 2.65 16.96
N ARG A 10 9.95 2.79 15.63
CA ARG A 10 8.67 3.15 14.96
C ARG A 10 8.92 3.52 13.49
N ASP A 11 9.15 2.51 12.66
CA ASP A 11 9.47 2.74 11.25
C ASP A 11 8.75 1.69 10.38
N ASN A 12 7.56 1.26 10.81
CA ASN A 12 6.68 0.42 9.99
C ASN A 12 5.88 1.26 8.98
N LEU A 13 6.41 2.44 8.63
CA LEU A 13 5.84 3.35 7.65
C LEU A 13 6.70 3.29 6.40
N ILE A 14 6.35 2.35 5.51
CA ILE A 14 6.53 2.49 4.06
C ILE A 14 7.87 3.13 3.68
N LEU A 15 8.98 2.49 4.06
CA LEU A 15 10.21 2.63 3.29
C LEU A 15 9.99 1.82 2.01
N ILE A 16 9.25 2.39 1.06
CA ILE A 16 9.44 2.07 -0.36
C ILE A 16 10.84 2.60 -0.66
N LEU A 17 11.85 1.81 -0.31
CA LEU A 17 13.21 2.08 -0.74
C LEU A 17 13.16 2.14 -2.28
N PRO A 18 13.69 3.20 -2.92
CA PRO A 18 13.66 3.38 -4.38
C PRO A 18 14.68 2.47 -5.08
N THR A 19 14.79 1.21 -4.65
CA THR A 19 15.73 0.23 -5.22
C THR A 19 15.12 -0.51 -6.42
N LEU A 20 14.06 0.04 -7.03
CA LEU A 20 13.35 -0.51 -8.19
C LEU A 20 13.40 0.42 -9.42
N ASP A 21 14.11 1.54 -9.34
CA ASP A 21 14.30 2.45 -10.48
C ASP A 21 15.08 1.81 -11.66
N ASP A 22 15.82 0.72 -11.42
CA ASP A 22 16.60 0.02 -12.46
C ASP A 22 15.74 -0.75 -13.48
N PHE A 23 14.44 -0.97 -13.21
CA PHE A 23 13.53 -1.67 -14.13
C PHE A 23 12.89 -0.75 -15.17
N TYR A 24 12.89 0.57 -14.93
CA TYR A 24 12.29 1.54 -15.82
C TYR A 24 13.41 2.15 -16.68
N GLY A 25 13.49 1.75 -17.95
CA GLY A 25 14.40 2.38 -18.91
C GLY A 25 14.16 3.90 -19.02
N GLY A 26 14.87 4.59 -19.92
CA GLY A 26 14.83 6.06 -20.03
C GLY A 26 13.46 6.72 -20.30
N ARG A 27 12.38 5.92 -20.45
CA ARG A 27 10.99 6.38 -20.57
C ARG A 27 10.23 6.08 -19.27
N ARG A 28 10.60 6.75 -18.18
CA ARG A 28 9.86 6.68 -16.92
C ARG A 28 8.45 7.26 -17.08
N CYS A 29 7.54 6.81 -16.22
CA CYS A 29 6.18 7.30 -16.21
C CYS A 29 6.17 8.76 -15.72
N LEU A 30 5.66 9.70 -16.52
CA LEU A 30 5.53 11.09 -16.10
C LEU A 30 4.62 11.24 -14.86
N GLY A 31 3.68 10.32 -14.69
CA GLY A 31 2.74 10.27 -13.57
C GLY A 31 3.22 9.44 -12.39
N GLU A 32 4.48 8.99 -12.34
CA GLU A 32 5.01 8.10 -11.29
C GLU A 32 4.75 8.63 -9.88
N SER A 33 5.27 9.81 -9.54
CA SER A 33 5.09 10.40 -8.20
C SER A 33 3.62 10.69 -7.87
N PHE A 34 2.80 10.98 -8.88
CA PHE A 34 1.37 11.19 -8.67
C PHE A 34 0.66 9.87 -8.32
N ALA A 35 0.93 8.80 -9.07
CA ALA A 35 0.39 7.47 -8.81
C ALA A 35 0.85 6.91 -7.45
N GLU A 36 2.10 7.19 -7.05
CA GLU A 36 2.61 6.83 -5.73
C GLU A 36 1.83 7.51 -4.61
N LEU A 37 1.63 8.83 -4.71
CA LEU A 37 0.87 9.60 -3.72
C LEU A 37 -0.59 9.14 -3.65
N GLU A 38 -1.22 8.90 -4.80
CA GLU A 38 -2.59 8.38 -4.88
C GLU A 38 -2.70 7.00 -4.20
N CYS A 39 -1.81 6.07 -4.55
CA CYS A 39 -1.78 4.74 -3.96
C CYS A 39 -1.59 4.80 -2.45
N LEU A 40 -0.65 5.62 -1.98
CA LEU A 40 -0.39 5.79 -0.54
C LEU A 40 -1.63 6.30 0.19
N LEU A 41 -2.31 7.33 -0.33
CA LEU A 41 -3.50 7.89 0.31
C LEU A 41 -4.66 6.90 0.35
N ILE A 42 -4.91 6.20 -0.76
CA ILE A 42 -5.98 5.21 -0.85
C ILE A 42 -5.71 4.05 0.11
N VAL A 43 -4.51 3.47 0.08
CA VAL A 43 -4.13 2.32 0.91
C VAL A 43 -4.12 2.71 2.39
N ALA A 44 -3.56 3.86 2.75
CA ALA A 44 -3.56 4.33 4.14
C ALA A 44 -4.98 4.55 4.68
N THR A 45 -5.87 5.10 3.85
CA THR A 45 -7.27 5.34 4.23
C THR A 45 -8.02 4.03 4.43
N LEU A 46 -7.86 3.07 3.52
CA LEU A 46 -8.46 1.75 3.65
C LEU A 46 -7.92 1.02 4.88
N ALA A 47 -6.60 0.96 5.05
CA ALA A 47 -5.96 0.28 6.17
C ALA A 47 -6.32 0.88 7.54
N SER A 48 -6.62 2.17 7.62
CA SER A 48 -7.03 2.84 8.86
C SER A 48 -8.47 2.54 9.28
N LYS A 49 -9.34 2.11 8.35
CA LYS A 49 -10.79 2.03 8.60
C LYS A 49 -11.36 0.64 8.44
N VAL A 50 -10.79 -0.17 7.55
CA VAL A 50 -11.33 -1.48 7.20
C VAL A 50 -10.25 -2.53 7.11
N ARG A 51 -10.63 -3.75 7.45
CA ARG A 51 -9.87 -4.97 7.21
C ARG A 51 -10.51 -5.69 6.03
N LEU A 52 -9.76 -5.79 4.95
CA LEU A 52 -10.17 -6.50 3.73
C LEU A 52 -9.69 -7.95 3.81
N ARG A 53 -10.56 -8.91 3.51
CA ARG A 53 -10.18 -10.33 3.36
C ARG A 53 -10.62 -10.83 1.99
N LEU A 54 -9.77 -11.60 1.35
CA LEU A 54 -10.09 -12.22 0.06
C LEU A 54 -11.12 -13.33 0.27
N VAL A 55 -12.13 -13.40 -0.61
CA VAL A 55 -13.05 -14.56 -0.62
C VAL A 55 -12.29 -15.79 -1.12
N ASP A 56 -12.41 -16.90 -0.39
CA ASP A 56 -11.70 -18.14 -0.68
C ASP A 56 -12.08 -18.73 -2.05
N GLY A 57 -11.14 -19.47 -2.65
CA GLY A 57 -11.36 -20.23 -3.90
C GLY A 57 -11.34 -19.41 -5.19
N GLN A 58 -11.00 -18.12 -5.13
CA GLN A 58 -10.81 -17.30 -6.34
C GLN A 58 -9.48 -17.62 -7.03
N ILE A 59 -9.53 -17.84 -8.34
CA ILE A 59 -8.35 -18.06 -9.18
C ILE A 59 -8.14 -16.81 -10.04
N PHE A 60 -6.96 -16.22 -9.95
CA PHE A 60 -6.58 -15.04 -10.74
C PHE A 60 -5.64 -15.45 -11.85
N LEU A 61 -6.05 -15.21 -13.09
CA LEU A 61 -5.16 -15.21 -14.23
C LEU A 61 -4.95 -13.76 -14.70
N PRO A 62 -3.71 -13.37 -15.03
CA PRO A 62 -3.45 -12.08 -15.64
C PRO A 62 -3.91 -12.09 -17.11
N ASP A 63 -4.66 -11.07 -17.49
CA ASP A 63 -5.10 -10.77 -18.85
C ASP A 63 -4.26 -9.60 -19.40
N PRO A 64 -3.36 -9.85 -20.37
CA PRO A 64 -2.41 -8.85 -20.86
C PRO A 64 -3.03 -7.97 -21.95
N LEU A 65 -3.90 -7.05 -21.55
CA LEU A 65 -4.42 -5.99 -22.43
C LEU A 65 -3.47 -4.77 -22.43
N MET A 66 -4.00 -3.57 -22.69
CA MET A 66 -3.25 -2.31 -22.56
C MET A 66 -2.66 -2.14 -21.14
N THR A 67 -3.34 -2.67 -20.13
CA THR A 67 -2.83 -2.84 -18.76
C THR A 67 -3.01 -4.30 -18.33
N LEU A 68 -2.14 -4.77 -17.45
CA LEU A 68 -2.30 -6.07 -16.82
C LEU A 68 -3.49 -6.01 -15.86
N LYS A 69 -4.53 -6.80 -16.13
CA LYS A 69 -5.69 -6.90 -15.25
C LYS A 69 -6.02 -8.35 -14.92
N PRO A 70 -6.69 -8.64 -13.80
CA PRO A 70 -7.24 -9.97 -13.55
C PRO A 70 -8.33 -10.34 -14.57
N THR A 71 -8.44 -11.63 -14.92
CA THR A 71 -9.52 -12.15 -15.78
C THR A 71 -10.90 -12.05 -15.10
N VAL A 72 -10.95 -12.18 -13.77
CA VAL A 72 -12.17 -12.10 -12.96
C VAL A 72 -12.07 -10.98 -11.95
N SER A 73 -13.21 -10.42 -11.52
CA SER A 73 -13.23 -9.38 -10.49
C SER A 73 -12.73 -9.92 -9.16
N VAL A 74 -11.96 -9.10 -8.43
CA VAL A 74 -11.44 -9.47 -7.11
C VAL A 74 -12.52 -9.21 -6.07
N GLN A 75 -13.09 -10.28 -5.51
CA GLN A 75 -14.11 -10.19 -4.45
C GLN A 75 -13.45 -10.24 -3.08
N MET A 76 -13.81 -9.29 -2.21
CA MET A 76 -13.30 -9.20 -0.84
C MET A 76 -14.44 -8.96 0.15
N THR A 77 -14.32 -9.51 1.35
CA THR A 77 -15.16 -9.13 2.49
C THR A 77 -14.54 -7.97 3.24
N VAL A 78 -15.40 -7.10 3.76
CA VAL A 78 -15.01 -5.86 4.45
C VAL A 78 -15.43 -5.94 5.91
N GLU A 79 -14.46 -5.88 6.81
CA GLU A 79 -14.67 -5.77 8.25
C GLU A 79 -14.32 -4.34 8.70
N SER A 80 -15.21 -3.64 9.41
CA SER A 80 -14.88 -2.33 10.00
C SER A 80 -13.84 -2.52 11.10
N VAL A 81 -12.76 -1.75 11.05
CA VAL A 81 -11.83 -1.64 12.16
C VAL A 81 -12.34 -0.49 13.03
N ASP A 82 -12.76 -0.79 14.25
CA ASP A 82 -13.08 0.26 15.23
C ASP A 82 -11.88 1.19 15.33
N THR A 83 -12.06 2.41 14.84
CA THR A 83 -11.05 3.44 14.98
C THR A 83 -11.05 3.83 16.45
N PRO A 84 -9.95 3.67 17.20
CA PRO A 84 -9.90 4.09 18.59
C PRO A 84 -10.30 5.57 18.67
N GLU A 85 -11.16 5.86 19.63
CA GLU A 85 -11.82 7.15 19.85
C GLU A 85 -10.84 8.31 19.59
N ARG A 86 -11.22 9.20 18.66
CA ARG A 86 -10.40 10.31 18.18
C ARG A 86 -10.15 11.25 19.35
N ARG A 87 -9.00 11.09 20.02
CA ARG A 87 -8.60 11.94 21.15
C ARG A 87 -8.82 13.42 20.77
N PRO A 88 -9.68 14.17 21.47
CA PRO A 88 -9.94 15.55 21.14
C PRO A 88 -8.63 16.33 21.26
N ALA A 89 -8.30 17.09 20.21
CA ALA A 89 -7.16 17.98 20.23
C ALA A 89 -7.44 19.07 21.27
N THR A 90 -6.81 18.98 22.43
CA THR A 90 -6.79 20.07 23.41
C THR A 90 -6.01 21.22 22.79
N VAL A 91 -6.71 22.32 22.49
CA VAL A 91 -6.15 23.63 22.13
C VAL A 91 -6.00 24.44 23.40
#